data_AF-K1ZZ11-F1
#
_entry.id   AF-K1ZZ11-F1
#
_cell.length_a   1.000
_cell.length_b   1.000
_cell.length_c   1.000
_cell.angle_alpha   90.00
_cell.angle_beta   90.00
_cell.angle_gamma   90.00
#
_symmetry.space_group_name_H-M   'P 1'
#
loop_
_entity.id
_entity.type
_entity.pdbx_description
1 polymer ?
#
loop_
_entity_poly.entity_id
_entity_poly.type
_entity_poly.pdbx_seq_one_letter_code
_entity_poly.pdbx_strand_id
1 'polypeptide(L)'
;MDFLFSLIPGLPWDIMVITMNAIAMAGATLHIYGVFLEKEKRRDIVFIIGGICLIIYSIWIRNKIFFLAMGGFTLASTIEFIEILTGHHKHSEKMIEDFKNPNS
;
A
#
# COMPACT_ATOMS: atom_id res chain seq x y z
N MET A 1 14.40 4.18 16.17
CA MET A 1 14.63 5.64 16.23
C MET A 1 15.93 6.00 15.52
N ASP A 2 17.02 5.31 15.83
CA ASP A 2 18.37 5.63 15.31
C ASP A 2 18.50 5.51 13.78
N PHE A 3 17.83 4.53 13.17
CA PHE A 3 17.85 4.37 11.71
C PHE A 3 17.30 5.60 10.97
N LEU A 4 16.14 6.13 11.37
CA LEU A 4 15.55 7.30 10.71
C LEU A 4 16.35 8.58 10.98
N PHE A 5 16.95 8.70 12.18
CA PHE A 5 17.81 9.83 12.53
C PHE A 5 19.10 9.84 11.71
N SER A 6 19.64 8.67 11.37
CA SER A 6 20.81 8.54 10.50
C SER A 6 20.56 8.99 9.06
N LEU A 7 19.29 8.98 8.62
CA LEU A 7 18.91 9.44 7.29
C LEU A 7 18.74 10.97 7.20
N ILE A 8 18.41 11.64 8.31
CA ILE A 8 18.20 13.10 8.35
C ILE A 8 18.82 13.68 9.64
N PRO A 9 20.15 13.90 9.66
CA PRO A 9 20.82 14.45 10.83
C PRO A 9 20.43 15.92 11.07
N GLY A 10 20.12 16.27 12.32
CA GLY A 10 19.88 17.66 12.75
C GLY A 10 18.42 18.12 12.74
N LEU A 11 17.44 17.24 12.49
CA LEU A 11 16.03 17.60 12.51
C LEU A 11 15.49 17.72 13.96
N PRO A 12 14.80 18.82 14.32
CA PRO A 12 14.13 18.96 15.62
C PRO A 12 13.11 17.85 15.85
N TRP A 13 13.03 17.37 17.10
CA TRP A 13 12.17 16.24 17.47
C TRP A 13 10.69 16.51 17.19
N ASP A 14 10.21 17.71 17.51
CA ASP A 14 8.81 18.07 17.31
C ASP A 14 8.41 18.06 15.84
N ILE A 15 9.31 18.50 14.95
CA ILE A 15 9.10 18.46 13.49
C ILE A 15 9.03 17.01 13.01
N MET A 16 9.88 16.13 13.55
CA MET A 16 9.86 14.71 13.22
C MET A 16 8.53 14.06 13.61
N VAL A 17 8.02 14.34 14.82
CA VAL A 17 6.72 13.84 15.29
C VAL A 17 5.58 14.31 14.38
N ILE A 18 5.54 15.62 14.07
CA ILE A 18 4.52 16.20 13.19
C ILE A 18 4.57 15.56 11.80
N THR A 19 5.78 15.41 11.24
CA THR A 19 5.97 14.83 9.91
C THR A 19 5.53 13.37 9.86
N MET A 20 5.89 12.57 10.87
CA MET A 20 5.49 11.15 10.92
C MET A 20 3.98 10.99 11.06
N ASN A 21 3.34 11.82 11.89
CA ASN A 21 1.87 11.83 12.00
C ASN A 21 1.20 12.27 10.69
N ALA A 22 1.76 13.27 9.99
CA ALA A 22 1.26 13.70 8.69
C ALA A 22 1.37 12.59 7.63
N ILE A 23 2.50 11.87 7.59
CA ILE A 23 2.70 10.70 6.72
C ILE A 23 1.67 9.61 7.05
N ALA A 24 1.43 9.35 8.33
CA ALA A 24 0.44 8.36 8.75
C ALA A 24 -0.98 8.74 8.30
N MET A 25 -1.38 10.01 8.52
CA MET A 25 -2.68 10.52 8.09
C MET A 25 -2.85 10.45 6.57
N ALA A 26 -1.82 10.84 5.81
CA ALA A 26 -1.83 10.75 4.36
C ALA A 26 -1.97 9.28 3.91
N GLY A 27 -1.19 8.37 4.49
CA GLY A 27 -1.25 6.93 4.18
C GLY A 27 -2.60 6.30 4.48
N ALA A 28 -3.21 6.65 5.62
CA ALA A 28 -4.55 6.20 5.98
C ALA A 28 -5.62 6.76 5.03
N THR A 29 -5.53 8.05 4.69
CA THR A 29 -6.45 8.71 3.74
C THR A 29 -6.37 8.06 2.36
N LEU A 30 -5.16 7.74 1.89
CA LEU A 30 -4.98 7.04 0.61
C LEU A 30 -5.60 5.64 0.62
N HIS A 31 -5.46 4.86 1.70
CA HIS A 31 -6.14 3.57 1.80
C HIS A 31 -7.66 3.71 1.77
N ILE A 32 -8.21 4.65 2.55
CA ILE A 32 -9.66 4.89 2.55
C ILE A 32 -10.12 5.28 1.16
N TYR A 33 -9.41 6.19 0.50
CA TYR A 33 -9.70 6.61 -0.87
C TYR A 33 -9.61 5.44 -1.86
N GLY A 34 -8.58 4.59 -1.74
CA GLY A 34 -8.38 3.41 -2.59
C GLY A 34 -9.56 2.43 -2.57
N VAL A 35 -10.28 2.31 -1.45
CA VAL A 35 -11.49 1.46 -1.37
C VAL A 35 -12.58 1.91 -2.35
N PHE A 36 -12.67 3.22 -2.65
CA PHE A 36 -13.67 3.76 -3.57
C PHE A 36 -13.20 3.82 -5.03
N LEU A 37 -11.98 3.35 -5.34
CA LEU A 37 -11.47 3.38 -6.71
C LEU A 37 -11.92 2.14 -7.48
N GLU A 38 -12.77 2.36 -8.49
CA GLU A 38 -13.25 1.30 -9.38
C GLU A 38 -12.20 0.81 -10.38
N LYS A 39 -11.24 1.67 -10.76
CA LYS A 39 -10.17 1.29 -11.70
C LYS A 39 -9.07 0.52 -10.97
N GLU A 40 -9.05 -0.79 -11.15
CA GLU A 40 -8.09 -1.73 -10.51
C GLU A 40 -6.65 -1.21 -10.54
N LYS A 41 -6.11 -0.85 -11.71
CA LYS A 41 -4.74 -0.30 -11.83
C LYS A 41 -4.48 0.95 -10.99
N ARG A 42 -5.48 1.82 -10.83
CA ARG A 42 -5.34 3.06 -10.04
C ARG A 42 -5.48 2.77 -8.54
N ARG A 43 -6.34 1.82 -8.19
CA ARG A 43 -6.55 1.35 -6.83
C ARG A 43 -5.25 0.78 -6.25
N ASP A 44 -4.57 -0.08 -6.99
CA ASP A 44 -3.38 -0.76 -6.46
C ASP A 44 -2.22 0.20 -6.24
N ILE A 45 -1.98 1.15 -7.16
CA ILE A 45 -0.98 2.22 -6.93
C ILE A 45 -1.30 3.02 -5.67
N VAL A 46 -2.57 3.37 -5.45
CA VAL A 46 -3.00 4.14 -4.28
C VAL A 46 -2.77 3.35 -3.00
N PHE A 47 -3.07 2.05 -3.00
CA PHE A 47 -2.78 1.15 -1.88
C PHE A 47 -1.29 0.96 -1.63
N ILE A 48 -0.46 0.86 -2.68
CA ILE A 48 0.99 0.74 -2.54
C ILE A 48 1.57 2.01 -1.90
N ILE A 49 1.21 3.19 -2.41
CA ILE A 49 1.72 4.47 -1.87
C ILE A 49 1.26 4.66 -0.42
N GLY A 50 -0.04 4.44 -0.16
CA GLY A 50 -0.57 4.49 1.20
C GLY A 50 0.11 3.48 2.13
N GLY A 51 0.37 2.28 1.62
CA GLY A 51 1.04 1.17 2.30
C GLY A 51 2.44 1.54 2.75
N ILE A 52 3.25 2.10 1.84
CA ILE A 52 4.60 2.59 2.12
C ILE A 52 4.59 3.67 3.21
N CYS A 53 3.66 4.63 3.14
CA CYS A 53 3.52 5.66 4.18
C CYS A 53 3.28 5.04 5.57
N LEU A 54 2.36 4.06 5.66
CA LEU A 54 2.04 3.40 6.91
C LEU A 54 3.16 2.45 7.39
N ILE A 55 3.92 1.84 6.48
CA ILE A 55 5.13 1.06 6.82
C ILE A 55 6.18 1.98 7.46
N ILE A 56 6.48 3.13 6.87
CA ILE A 56 7.42 4.11 7.43
C ILE A 56 7.00 4.51 8.85
N TYR A 57 5.71 4.82 9.03
CA TYR A 57 5.16 5.14 10.33
C TYR A 57 5.26 3.97 11.32
N SER A 58 4.98 2.73 10.88
CA SER A 58 5.07 1.53 11.72
C SER A 58 6.48 1.28 12.26
N ILE A 59 7.52 1.55 11.45
CA ILE A 59 8.93 1.49 11.84
C ILE A 59 9.21 2.55 12.90
N TRP A 60 8.68 3.77 12.72
CA TRP A 60 8.85 4.88 13.65
C TRP A 60 8.26 4.56 15.04
N ILE A 61 7.03 4.05 15.12
CA ILE A 61 6.40 3.62 16.38
C ILE A 61 6.89 2.26 16.89
N ARG A 62 7.80 1.60 16.14
CA ARG A 62 8.34 0.26 16.44
C ARG A 62 7.27 -0.83 16.61
N ASN A 63 6.17 -0.74 15.87
CA ASN A 63 5.09 -1.72 15.94
C ASN A 63 5.29 -2.81 14.89
N LYS A 64 5.80 -3.97 15.33
CA LYS A 64 6.09 -5.12 14.45
C LYS A 64 4.84 -5.72 13.81
N ILE A 65 3.73 -5.76 14.53
CA ILE A 65 2.46 -6.31 14.02
C ILE A 65 1.95 -5.42 12.90
N PHE A 66 1.94 -4.11 13.13
CA PHE A 66 1.52 -3.14 12.13
C PHE A 66 2.46 -3.12 10.92
N PHE A 67 3.78 -3.19 11.15
CA PHE A 67 4.77 -3.32 10.08
C PHE A 67 4.51 -4.56 9.21
N LEU A 68 4.28 -5.72 9.82
CA LEU A 68 4.03 -6.96 9.09
C LEU A 68 2.71 -6.89 8.32
N ALA A 69 1.64 -6.39 8.95
CA ALA A 69 0.33 -6.24 8.31
C ALA A 69 0.41 -5.31 7.10
N MET A 70 1.00 -4.12 7.26
CA MET A 70 1.13 -3.17 6.16
C MET A 70 2.14 -3.64 5.10
N GLY A 71 3.22 -4.30 5.52
CA GLY A 71 4.18 -4.94 4.62
C GLY A 71 3.52 -5.99 3.72
N GLY A 72 2.80 -6.94 4.31
CA GLY A 72 2.06 -7.96 3.57
C GLY A 72 1.01 -7.36 2.63
N PHE A 73 0.24 -6.38 3.12
CA PHE A 73 -0.77 -5.69 2.31
C PHE A 73 -0.14 -4.95 1.11
N THR A 74 0.94 -4.21 1.34
CA THR A 74 1.66 -3.47 0.29
C THR A 74 2.26 -4.43 -0.73
N LEU A 75 2.84 -5.55 -0.29
CA LEU A 75 3.40 -6.57 -1.17
C LEU A 75 2.32 -7.23 -2.03
N ALA A 76 1.18 -7.60 -1.44
CA ALA A 76 0.04 -8.18 -2.17
C ALA A 76 -0.45 -7.22 -3.26
N SER A 77 -0.67 -5.95 -2.91
CA SER A 77 -1.07 -4.93 -3.88
C SER A 77 0.00 -4.68 -4.95
N THR A 78 1.28 -4.81 -4.61
CA THR A 78 2.38 -4.70 -5.58
C THR A 78 2.37 -5.84 -6.59
N ILE A 79 2.11 -7.08 -6.15
CA ILE A 79 2.02 -8.25 -7.03
C ILE A 79 0.84 -8.08 -7.99
N GLU A 80 -0.36 -7.74 -7.49
CA GLU A 80 -1.55 -7.48 -8.31
C GLU A 80 -1.28 -6.38 -9.34
N PHE A 81 -0.63 -5.30 -8.92
CA PHE A 81 -0.23 -4.21 -9.81
C PHE A 81 0.72 -4.67 -10.93
N ILE A 82 1.72 -5.50 -10.61
CA ILE A 82 2.67 -6.05 -11.60
C ILE A 82 1.96 -7.01 -12.56
N GLU A 83 1.05 -7.85 -12.08
CA GLU A 83 0.25 -8.76 -12.92
C GLU A 83 -0.63 -8.00 -13.92
N ILE A 84 -1.26 -6.90 -13.48
CA ILE A 84 -2.03 -6.00 -14.34
C ILE A 84 -1.11 -5.30 -15.36
N LEU A 85 0.06 -4.82 -14.94
CA LEU A 85 1.02 -4.17 -15.83
C LEU A 85 1.59 -5.09 -16.90
N THR A 86 1.83 -6.36 -16.57
CA THR A 86 2.39 -7.37 -17.48
C THR A 86 1.32 -8.03 -18.36
N GLY A 87 0.06 -7.59 -18.27
CA GLY A 87 -1.03 -8.09 -19.11
C GLY A 87 -1.40 -9.56 -18.82
N HIS A 88 -0.97 -10.12 -17.69
CA HIS A 88 -1.28 -11.49 -17.29
C HIS A 88 -2.66 -11.62 -16.63
N HIS A 89 -3.50 -10.60 -16.76
CA HIS A 89 -4.80 -10.49 -16.13
C HIS A 89 -5.81 -11.47 -16.76
N LYS A 90 -5.73 -12.75 -16.37
CA LYS A 90 -6.65 -13.82 -16.83
C LYS A 90 -7.85 -14.04 -15.90
N HIS A 91 -7.97 -13.34 -14.77
CA HIS A 91 -8.92 -13.77 -13.74
C HIS A 91 -10.36 -13.29 -13.97
N SER A 92 -10.57 -12.11 -14.56
CA SER A 92 -11.93 -11.59 -14.79
C SER A 92 -12.59 -12.13 -16.06
N GLU A 93 -11.91 -12.10 -17.21
CA GLU A 93 -12.51 -12.53 -18.48
C GLU A 93 -12.81 -14.03 -18.50
N LYS A 94 -11.93 -14.87 -17.96
CA LYS A 94 -12.09 -16.32 -17.98
C LYS A 94 -13.22 -16.80 -17.07
N MET A 95 -13.43 -16.17 -15.91
CA MET A 95 -14.58 -16.48 -15.04
C MET A 95 -15.91 -16.05 -15.66
N ILE A 96 -15.94 -14.93 -16.40
CA ILE A 96 -17.13 -14.48 -17.13
C ILE A 96 -17.40 -15.42 -18.31
N GLU A 97 -16.37 -15.86 -19.04
CA GLU A 97 -16.50 -16.84 -20.12
C GLU A 97 -16.96 -18.21 -19.62
N ASP A 98 -16.40 -18.71 -18.51
CA ASP A 98 -16.80 -19.98 -17.88
C ASP A 98 -18.25 -19.92 -17.34
N PHE A 99 -18.70 -18.76 -16.83
CA PHE A 99 -20.11 -18.55 -16.48
C PHE A 99 -21.02 -18.49 -17.70
N LYS A 100 -20.54 -17.92 -18.80
CA LYS A 100 -21.30 -17.75 -20.04
C LYS A 100 -21.32 -19.04 -20.87
N ASN A 101 -20.34 -19.92 -20.69
CA ASN A 101 -20.27 -21.21 -21.38
C ASN A 101 -19.69 -22.32 -20.47
N PRO A 102 -20.48 -22.86 -19.53
CA PRO A 102 -20.01 -23.83 -18.53
C PRO A 102 -19.59 -25.20 -19.10
N ASN A 103 -19.65 -25.40 -20.43
CA ASN A 103 -19.45 -26.70 -21.10
C ASN A 103 -18.42 -26.66 -22.25
N SER A 104 -17.55 -25.63 -22.35
CA SER A 104 -16.49 -25.58 -23.38
C SER A 104 -15.21 -26.31 -22.98
#